data_AF-A0A5C6FVS3-F1
#
_entry.id   AF-A0A5C6FVS3-F1
#
_cell.length_a   1.000
_cell.length_b   1.000
_cell.length_c   1.000
_cell.angle_alpha   90.00
_cell.angle_beta   90.00
_cell.angle_gamma   90.00
#
_symmetry.space_group_name_H-M   'P 1'
#
loop_
_entity.id
_entity.type
_entity.pdbx_description
1 polymer ?
#
loop_
_entity_poly.entity_id
_entity_poly.type
_entity_poly.pdbx_seq_one_letter_code
_entity_poly.pdbx_strand_id
1 'polypeptide(L)'
;MHRIRLRKPWLKATTASFMNDQPLDVDAIKSDVPDTDTSLLPPGADGFLVYQRTFNRPTGIGDATRVHLQIDSWTGHLAWVDLNGDALARDLPQSRGPLRIDVTPSLQSGNRLRIGLRATDQQALLNGEVCLLIEDTSSNSA
;
A
#
# COMPACT_ATOMS: atom_id res chain seq x y z
N MET A 1 4.55 -10.40 -18.17
CA MET A 1 4.39 -9.67 -16.89
C MET A 1 3.73 -8.32 -17.17
N HIS A 2 2.56 -8.06 -16.59
CA HIS A 2 1.82 -6.80 -16.73
C HIS A 2 1.87 -6.01 -15.41
N ARG A 3 1.97 -4.67 -15.47
CA ARG A 3 2.14 -3.80 -14.29
C ARG A 3 1.04 -2.72 -14.29
N ILE A 4 0.23 -2.70 -13.24
CA ILE A 4 -0.80 -1.68 -12.99
C ILE A 4 -0.32 -0.77 -11.86
N ARG A 5 -0.13 0.52 -12.15
CA ARG A 5 0.29 1.50 -11.14
C ARG A 5 -0.93 2.04 -10.40
N LEU A 6 -0.91 1.98 -9.08
CA LEU A 6 -1.98 2.46 -8.21
C LEU A 6 -1.81 3.96 -7.90
N ARG A 7 -1.69 4.85 -8.90
CA ARG A 7 -1.23 6.24 -8.68
C ARG A 7 -2.21 7.17 -7.96
N LYS A 8 -3.48 7.24 -8.38
CA LYS A 8 -4.50 8.18 -7.84
C LYS A 8 -5.93 7.64 -7.86
N PRO A 9 -6.82 8.06 -6.94
CA PRO A 9 -6.52 8.79 -5.71
C PRO A 9 -6.08 7.83 -4.59
N TRP A 10 -5.20 8.30 -3.71
CA TRP A 10 -5.05 7.77 -2.35
C TRP A 10 -5.68 8.72 -1.36
N LEU A 11 -6.17 8.20 -0.24
CA LEU A 11 -6.47 8.96 0.96
C LEU A 11 -5.28 8.84 1.91
N LYS A 12 -4.93 9.95 2.56
CA LYS A 12 -3.79 10.06 3.46
C LYS A 12 -4.21 10.79 4.73
N ALA A 13 -3.93 10.23 5.89
CA ALA A 13 -4.26 10.80 7.20
C ALA A 13 -3.35 10.23 8.29
N THR A 14 -3.33 10.86 9.48
CA THR A 14 -2.66 10.28 10.65
C THR A 14 -3.58 9.28 11.37
N THR A 15 -3.06 8.31 12.13
CA THR A 15 -3.88 7.37 12.91
C THR A 15 -4.81 8.04 13.91
N ALA A 16 -4.46 9.21 14.46
CA ALA A 16 -5.35 9.97 15.33
C ALA A 16 -6.67 10.34 14.62
N SER A 17 -6.62 10.46 13.30
CA SER A 17 -7.75 10.74 12.42
C SER A 17 -8.47 9.48 11.93
N PHE A 18 -8.12 8.28 12.41
CA PHE A 18 -8.89 7.05 12.17
C PHE A 18 -9.64 6.63 13.44
N MET A 19 -10.97 6.67 13.42
CA MET A 19 -11.80 5.97 14.40
C MET A 19 -12.27 4.65 13.80
N ASN A 20 -12.08 3.54 14.52
CA ASN A 20 -12.56 2.20 14.12
C ASN A 20 -12.16 1.79 12.69
N ASP A 21 -10.89 2.01 12.31
CA ASP A 21 -10.35 1.68 10.99
C ASP A 21 -10.97 2.41 9.79
N GLN A 22 -11.83 3.40 10.03
CA GLN A 22 -12.31 4.33 9.03
C GLN A 22 -11.62 5.68 9.22
N PRO A 23 -11.13 6.31 8.13
CA PRO A 23 -10.73 7.71 8.24
C PRO A 23 -11.95 8.52 8.66
N LEU A 24 -11.79 9.38 9.66
CA LEU A 24 -12.73 10.48 9.84
C LEU A 24 -12.61 11.33 8.57
N ASP A 25 -13.66 11.37 7.75
CA ASP A 25 -13.67 12.04 6.44
C ASP A 25 -13.19 13.50 6.47
N VAL A 26 -13.16 14.12 7.67
CA VAL A 26 -12.79 15.51 7.89
C VAL A 26 -11.26 15.75 7.81
N ASP A 27 -10.43 14.71 8.02
CA ASP A 27 -8.96 14.84 8.12
C ASP A 27 -8.18 14.10 7.02
N ALA A 28 -8.86 13.35 6.16
CA ALA A 28 -8.22 12.60 5.08
C ALA A 28 -8.01 13.49 3.84
N ILE A 29 -6.74 13.70 3.47
CA ILE A 29 -6.39 14.44 2.25
C ILE A 29 -6.18 13.47 1.09
N LYS A 30 -6.49 13.92 -0.12
CA LYS A 30 -6.14 13.19 -1.33
C LYS A 30 -4.66 13.32 -1.59
N SER A 31 -3.99 12.21 -1.87
CA SER A 31 -2.58 12.18 -2.24
C SER A 31 -2.37 11.32 -3.50
N ASP A 32 -1.26 11.61 -4.17
CA ASP A 32 -0.72 10.80 -5.23
C ASP A 32 0.40 9.93 -4.67
N VAL A 33 0.59 8.73 -5.23
CA VAL A 33 1.72 7.87 -4.90
C VAL A 33 2.52 7.60 -6.17
N PRO A 34 3.85 7.86 -6.20
CA PRO A 34 4.73 8.25 -5.08
C PRO A 34 4.38 9.60 -4.44
N ASP A 35 4.36 9.63 -3.11
CA ASP A 35 4.03 10.83 -2.33
C ASP A 35 5.30 11.66 -2.07
N THR A 36 5.14 12.98 -2.10
CA THR A 36 6.18 13.98 -1.82
C THR A 36 5.78 14.95 -0.70
N ASP A 37 4.53 14.92 -0.27
CA ASP A 37 4.01 15.80 0.77
C ASP A 37 4.36 15.26 2.17
N THR A 38 4.99 16.11 2.95
CA THR A 38 5.52 15.82 4.27
C THR A 38 4.81 16.60 5.38
N SER A 39 3.66 17.22 5.09
CA SER A 39 3.03 18.13 6.04
C SER A 39 2.34 17.45 7.23
N LEU A 40 1.86 16.20 7.07
CA LEU A 40 0.93 15.59 8.03
C LEU A 40 1.57 14.96 9.26
N LEU A 41 2.77 14.40 9.16
CA LEU A 41 3.41 13.69 10.26
C LEU A 41 4.90 14.02 10.30
N PRO A 42 5.36 14.89 11.23
CA PRO A 42 6.76 15.27 11.29
C PRO A 42 7.65 14.09 11.72
N PRO A 43 8.96 14.12 11.42
CA PRO A 43 9.93 13.15 11.92
C PRO A 43 9.86 13.03 13.45
N GLY A 44 10.00 11.81 13.97
CA GLY A 44 9.98 11.53 15.41
C GLY A 44 8.61 11.61 16.08
N ALA A 45 7.54 11.93 15.35
CA ALA A 45 6.19 11.95 15.91
C ALA A 45 5.73 10.55 16.34
N ASP A 46 5.07 10.48 17.50
CA ASP A 46 4.49 9.23 18.02
C ASP A 46 3.13 8.95 17.38
N GLY A 47 3.13 8.65 16.08
CA GLY A 47 1.93 8.36 15.31
C GLY A 47 2.23 7.60 14.02
N PHE A 48 1.16 7.18 13.34
CA PHE A 48 1.25 6.54 12.03
C PHE A 48 0.64 7.44 10.97
N LEU A 49 1.27 7.47 9.81
CA LEU A 49 0.71 7.99 8.57
C LEU A 49 0.10 6.82 7.81
N VAL A 50 -1.18 6.94 7.48
CA VAL A 50 -1.95 5.88 6.83
C VAL A 50 -2.34 6.31 5.43
N TYR A 51 -2.03 5.44 4.47
CA TYR A 51 -2.45 5.54 3.09
C TYR A 51 -3.56 4.52 2.83
N GLN A 52 -4.65 4.95 2.22
CA GLN A 52 -5.76 4.07 1.83
C GLN A 52 -6.12 4.27 0.35
N ARG A 53 -6.42 3.17 -0.33
CA ARG A 53 -6.89 3.19 -1.71
C ARG A 53 -7.86 2.05 -1.98
N THR A 54 -8.86 2.33 -2.81
CA THR A 54 -9.70 1.30 -3.42
C THR A 54 -9.27 0.98 -4.86
N PHE A 55 -9.42 -0.28 -5.26
CA PHE A 55 -9.19 -0.71 -6.64
C PHE A 55 -10.02 -1.97 -6.97
N ASN A 56 -10.37 -2.15 -8.24
CA ASN A 56 -11.07 -3.34 -8.70
C ASN A 56 -10.10 -4.48 -8.99
N ARG A 57 -10.56 -5.73 -8.86
CA ARG A 57 -9.80 -6.90 -9.32
C ARG A 57 -9.38 -6.71 -10.79
N PRO A 58 -8.09 -6.89 -11.14
CA PRO A 58 -7.69 -6.89 -12.54
C PRO A 58 -8.46 -7.96 -13.33
N THR A 59 -8.85 -7.63 -14.56
CA THR A 59 -9.55 -8.56 -15.45
C THR A 59 -8.59 -9.55 -16.08
N GLY A 60 -9.08 -10.72 -16.51
CA GLY A 60 -8.27 -11.73 -17.19
C GLY A 60 -7.31 -12.51 -16.28
N ILE A 61 -7.52 -12.47 -14.96
CA ILE A 61 -6.83 -13.34 -14.01
C ILE A 61 -7.47 -14.72 -14.09
N GLY A 62 -6.81 -15.65 -14.78
CA GLY A 62 -7.16 -17.07 -14.76
C GLY A 62 -6.48 -17.82 -13.61
N ASP A 63 -6.70 -19.14 -13.53
CA ASP A 63 -6.15 -19.98 -12.45
C ASP A 63 -4.60 -20.04 -12.45
N ALA A 64 -3.99 -19.84 -13.62
CA ALA A 64 -2.54 -19.76 -13.79
C ALA A 64 -1.97 -18.35 -13.60
N THR A 65 -2.79 -17.37 -13.20
CA THR A 65 -2.35 -15.98 -13.04
C THR A 65 -2.08 -15.66 -11.57
N ARG A 66 -0.90 -15.13 -11.28
CA ARG A 66 -0.54 -14.58 -9.96
C ARG A 66 -0.56 -13.07 -10.00
N VAL A 67 -1.07 -12.47 -8.92
CA VAL A 67 -1.06 -11.04 -8.71
C VAL A 67 -0.27 -10.71 -7.46
N HIS A 68 0.78 -9.92 -7.62
CA HIS A 68 1.59 -9.43 -6.52
C HIS A 68 1.36 -7.95 -6.29
N LEU A 69 1.16 -7.55 -5.03
CA LEU A 69 1.33 -6.17 -4.62
C LEU A 69 2.84 -5.89 -4.52
N GLN A 70 3.29 -4.80 -5.16
CA GLN A 70 4.65 -4.30 -5.03
C GLN A 70 4.65 -2.88 -4.48
N ILE A 71 5.46 -2.64 -3.45
CA ILE A 71 5.78 -1.30 -2.92
C ILE A 71 7.27 -1.07 -3.17
N ASP A 72 7.60 -0.15 -4.08
CA ASP A 72 8.97 0.03 -4.55
C ASP A 72 9.88 0.63 -3.47
N SER A 73 9.35 1.58 -2.67
CA SER A 73 10.09 2.25 -1.61
C SER A 73 9.13 2.93 -0.62
N TRP A 74 9.59 3.09 0.62
CA TRP A 74 8.97 3.90 1.66
C TRP A 74 10.06 4.48 2.55
N THR A 75 9.74 5.56 3.27
CA THR A 75 10.57 6.13 4.34
C THR A 75 9.88 5.95 5.69
N GLY A 76 10.68 5.72 6.74
CA GLY A 76 10.20 5.37 8.07
C GLY A 76 9.98 3.87 8.23
N HIS A 77 9.21 3.48 9.24
CA HIS A 77 8.94 2.08 9.54
C HIS A 77 7.58 1.65 8.99
N LEU A 78 7.53 0.56 8.20
CA LEU A 78 6.27 0.02 7.70
C LEU A 78 5.64 -0.83 8.81
N ALA A 79 4.64 -0.25 9.46
CA ALA A 79 3.96 -0.88 10.58
C ALA A 79 3.05 -2.01 10.10
N TRP A 80 2.30 -1.78 9.02
CA TRP A 80 1.39 -2.78 8.47
C TRP A 80 1.00 -2.48 7.02
N VAL A 81 0.61 -3.54 6.31
CA VAL A 81 -0.08 -3.51 5.03
C VAL A 81 -1.29 -4.44 5.14
N ASP A 82 -2.48 -3.92 4.86
CA ASP A 82 -3.72 -4.68 4.93
C ASP A 82 -4.46 -4.61 3.59
N LEU A 83 -5.08 -5.72 3.20
CA LEU A 83 -5.95 -5.81 2.04
C LEU A 83 -7.28 -6.39 2.46
N ASN A 84 -8.36 -5.63 2.28
CA ASN A 84 -9.72 -6.04 2.67
C ASN A 84 -9.89 -6.35 4.17
N GLY A 85 -8.96 -5.88 5.01
CA GLY A 85 -8.92 -6.17 6.44
C GLY A 85 -7.97 -7.32 6.81
N ASP A 86 -7.48 -8.07 5.83
CA ASP A 86 -6.51 -9.14 6.04
C ASP A 86 -5.09 -8.58 6.09
N ALA A 87 -4.33 -8.99 7.11
CA ALA A 87 -2.96 -8.59 7.31
C ALA A 87 -2.04 -9.24 6.25
N LEU A 88 -1.39 -8.43 5.43
CA LEU A 88 -0.45 -8.89 4.40
C LEU A 88 1.00 -8.83 4.86
N ALA A 89 1.37 -7.79 5.60
CA ALA A 89 2.70 -7.60 6.16
C ALA A 89 2.62 -6.76 7.44
N ARG A 90 3.53 -6.97 8.37
CA ARG A 90 3.65 -6.20 9.62
C ARG A 90 5.11 -6.00 10.00
N ASP A 91 5.35 -4.90 10.70
CA ASP A 91 6.60 -4.60 11.40
C ASP A 91 7.87 -4.75 10.56
N LEU A 92 7.89 -4.11 9.39
CA LEU A 92 9.02 -4.10 8.49
C LEU A 92 9.82 -2.79 8.62
N PRO A 93 11.14 -2.87 8.87
CA PRO A 93 11.99 -1.69 8.78
C PRO A 93 12.07 -1.21 7.34
N GLN A 94 12.56 0.01 7.14
CA GLN A 94 12.87 0.50 5.80
C GLN A 94 13.81 -0.47 5.07
N SER A 95 13.36 -0.97 3.92
CA SER A 95 14.12 -1.91 3.09
C SER A 95 14.92 -1.17 2.01
N ARG A 96 16.04 -1.77 1.57
CA ARG A 96 16.78 -1.32 0.39
C ARG A 96 16.18 -1.83 -0.93
N GLY A 97 15.18 -2.71 -0.89
CA GLY A 97 14.53 -3.30 -2.05
C GLY A 97 13.01 -3.31 -1.96
N PRO A 98 12.32 -3.54 -3.10
CA PRO A 98 10.87 -3.50 -3.15
C PRO A 98 10.26 -4.60 -2.28
N LEU A 99 9.18 -4.27 -1.55
CA LEU A 99 8.34 -5.26 -0.89
C LEU A 99 7.40 -5.86 -1.94
N ARG A 100 7.38 -7.20 -2.05
CA ARG A 100 6.49 -7.93 -2.95
C ARG A 100 5.70 -8.95 -2.16
N ILE A 101 4.37 -8.92 -2.29
CA ILE A 101 3.44 -9.79 -1.56
C ILE A 101 2.47 -10.42 -2.56
N ASP A 102 2.30 -11.74 -2.52
CA ASP A 102 1.24 -12.41 -3.30
C ASP A 102 -0.12 -12.05 -2.69
N VAL A 103 -0.95 -11.36 -3.47
CA VAL A 103 -2.30 -10.95 -3.07
C VAL A 103 -3.39 -11.73 -3.78
N THR A 104 -3.02 -12.68 -4.65
CA THR A 104 -3.95 -13.54 -5.40
C THR A 104 -5.06 -14.13 -4.53
N PRO A 105 -4.79 -14.73 -3.35
CA PRO A 105 -5.84 -15.35 -2.56
C PRO A 105 -6.79 -14.35 -1.89
N SER A 106 -6.37 -13.10 -1.71
CA SER A 106 -7.12 -12.06 -1.00
C SER A 106 -7.90 -11.11 -1.93
N LEU A 107 -7.78 -11.28 -3.25
CA LEU A 107 -8.44 -10.41 -4.23
C LEU A 107 -9.95 -10.66 -4.31
N GLN A 108 -10.71 -9.62 -3.99
CA GLN A 108 -12.16 -9.53 -4.14
C GLN A 108 -12.52 -8.68 -5.36
N SER A 109 -13.80 -8.61 -5.75
CA SER A 109 -14.25 -7.79 -6.89
C SER A 109 -13.88 -6.31 -6.71
N GLY A 110 -14.10 -5.77 -5.52
CA GLY A 110 -13.59 -4.47 -5.06
C GLY A 110 -12.66 -4.67 -3.87
N ASN A 111 -11.53 -3.97 -3.88
CA ASN A 111 -10.49 -4.13 -2.88
C ASN A 111 -10.18 -2.82 -2.17
N ARG A 112 -9.86 -2.90 -0.89
CA ARG A 112 -9.36 -1.79 -0.08
C ARG A 112 -7.96 -2.13 0.43
N LEU A 113 -6.96 -1.43 -0.11
CA LEU A 113 -5.58 -1.49 0.36
C LEU A 113 -5.36 -0.38 1.37
N ARG A 114 -4.75 -0.73 2.50
CA ARG A 114 -4.28 0.23 3.50
C ARG A 114 -2.80 -0.04 3.81
N ILE A 115 -2.02 1.02 4.00
CA ILE A 115 -0.60 0.97 4.34
C ILE A 115 -0.35 1.93 5.49
N GLY A 116 0.16 1.44 6.62
CA GLY A 116 0.52 2.23 7.80
C GLY A 116 2.03 2.37 7.93
N LEU A 117 2.50 3.61 7.99
CA LEU A 117 3.91 3.95 8.20
C LEU A 117 4.08 4.70 9.51
N ARG A 118 5.05 4.34 10.34
CA ARG A 118 5.45 5.09 11.53
C ARG A 118 6.61 6.00 11.20
N ALA A 119 6.57 7.25 11.67
CA ALA A 119 7.74 8.12 11.62
C ALA A 119 8.83 7.55 12.55
N THR A 120 10.09 7.63 12.10
CA THR A 120 11.27 7.28 12.89
C THR A 120 12.09 8.56 13.10
N ASP A 121 13.41 8.47 13.10
CA ASP A 121 14.31 9.59 12.82
C ASP A 121 14.04 10.25 11.45
N GLN A 122 13.40 9.52 10.53
CA GLN A 122 12.94 10.02 9.24
C GLN A 122 11.42 10.15 9.19
N GLN A 123 10.96 10.93 8.23
CA GLN A 123 9.53 11.12 7.99
C GLN A 123 8.89 9.88 7.37
N ALA A 124 7.69 9.53 7.86
CA ALA A 124 6.88 8.49 7.23
C ALA A 124 6.39 8.97 5.85
N LEU A 125 6.73 8.23 4.78
CA LEU A 125 6.32 8.61 3.42
C LEU A 125 6.28 7.40 2.49
N LEU A 126 5.26 7.32 1.64
CA LEU A 126 5.18 6.32 0.57
C LEU A 126 5.80 6.88 -0.71
N ASN A 127 7.12 6.99 -0.71
CA ASN A 127 7.93 7.69 -1.73
C ASN A 127 8.32 6.84 -2.94
N GLY A 128 7.91 5.56 -2.99
CA GLY A 128 8.03 4.69 -4.15
C GLY A 128 6.69 4.43 -4.84
N GLU A 129 6.72 3.81 -6.02
CA GLU A 129 5.48 3.39 -6.68
C GLU A 129 4.84 2.22 -5.93
N VAL A 130 3.50 2.20 -5.93
CA VAL A 130 2.72 1.04 -5.52
C VAL A 130 2.03 0.46 -6.75
N CYS A 131 2.24 -0.83 -7.00
CA CYS A 131 1.79 -1.50 -8.21
C CYS A 131 1.16 -2.87 -7.93
N LEU A 132 0.28 -3.29 -8.83
CA LEU A 132 -0.06 -4.71 -9.00
C LEU A 132 0.79 -5.26 -10.15
N LEU A 133 1.49 -6.35 -9.91
CA LEU A 133 2.22 -7.12 -10.91
C LEU A 133 1.43 -8.37 -11.22
N ILE A 134 1.09 -8.56 -12.49
CA ILE A 134 0.30 -9.69 -12.97
C ILE A 134 1.23 -10.58 -13.80
N GLU A 135 1.37 -11.80 -13.34
CA GLU A 135 2.27 -12.80 -13.91
C GLU A 135 1.45 -14.02 -14.33
N ASP A 136 1.66 -14.45 -15.57
CA ASP A 136 1.08 -15.69 -16.06
C ASP A 136 2.11 -16.80 -15.87
N THR A 137 1.79 -17.78 -15.03
CA THR A 137 2.69 -18.90 -14.76
C THR A 137 2.62 -19.97 -15.83
N SER A 138 1.72 -19.86 -16.82
CA SER A 138 1.61 -20.81 -17.94
C SER A 138 2.74 -20.69 -18.97
N SER A 139 3.50 -19.58 -18.94
CA SER A 139 4.54 -19.28 -19.94
C SER A 139 5.92 -19.86 -19.60
N ASN A 140 6.08 -20.60 -18.51
CA ASN A 140 7.40 -21.08 -18.04
C ASN A 140 7.66 -22.57 -18.29
N SER A 141 6.93 -23.17 -19.24
CA SER A 141 7.19 -24.52 -19.75
C SER A 141 8.01 -24.42 -21.03
N ALA A 142 9.33 -24.23 -20.92
CA ALA A 142 10.29 -24.39 -22.02
C ALA A 142 11.58 -25.02 -21.50
#